data_AF-A0A699VWR5-F1
#
_entry.id   AF-A0A699VWR5-F1
#
_cell.length_a   1.000
_cell.length_b   1.000
_cell.length_c   1.000
_cell.angle_alpha   90.00
_cell.angle_beta   90.00
_cell.angle_gamma   90.00
#
_symmetry.space_group_name_H-M   'P 1'
#
loop_
_entity.id
_entity.type
_entity.pdbx_description
1 polymer ?
#
loop_
_entity_poly.entity_id
_entity_poly.type
_entity_poly.pdbx_seq_one_letter_code
_entity_poly.pdbx_strand_id
1 'polypeptide(L)'
;PIELGTFNVIIGMDWLVEQDAVIVCGKKVVHVPYKNKTLVVKGDRGAGSQLFVAYVAEKEPQEKRLEDVPVIRDFPEVFPDDLPGLPPPQQVEFRIDLVPGTAPVARAPYQLAPSEMKELAKQLKEL
;
A
#
# COMPACT_ATOMS: atom_id res chain seq x y z
N PRO A 1 -21.10 19.28 34.58
CA PRO A 1 -19.69 18.85 34.69
C PRO A 1 -19.56 17.80 35.80
N ILE A 2 -19.23 16.56 35.45
CA ILE A 2 -19.09 15.48 36.44
C ILE A 2 -17.63 15.50 36.90
N GLU A 3 -17.39 15.80 38.18
CA GLU A 3 -16.10 15.59 38.81
C GLU A 3 -15.90 14.08 38.99
N LEU A 4 -15.16 13.47 38.08
CA LEU A 4 -14.68 12.11 38.25
C LEU A 4 -13.52 12.16 39.26
N GLY A 5 -13.78 11.70 40.49
CA GLY A 5 -12.73 11.50 41.48
C GLY A 5 -11.66 10.50 41.01
N THR A 6 -10.55 10.40 41.72
CA THR A 6 -9.51 9.41 41.43
C THR A 6 -10.01 8.00 41.77
N PHE A 7 -10.22 7.17 40.75
CA PHE A 7 -10.58 5.76 40.93
C PHE A 7 -9.46 4.86 40.41
N ASN A 8 -9.20 3.77 41.13
CA ASN A 8 -8.29 2.73 40.70
C ASN A 8 -9.12 1.63 40.03
N VAL A 9 -8.82 1.31 38.77
CA VAL A 9 -9.45 0.19 38.05
C VAL A 9 -8.48 -0.99 38.08
N ILE A 10 -8.92 -2.12 38.62
CA ILE A 10 -8.20 -3.39 38.49
C ILE A 10 -8.87 -4.16 37.35
N ILE A 11 -8.14 -4.34 36.26
CA ILE A 11 -8.60 -5.12 35.11
C ILE A 11 -8.08 -6.55 35.26
N GLY A 12 -8.99 -7.52 35.15
CA GLY A 12 -8.66 -8.94 35.20
C GLY A 12 -7.87 -9.40 33.97
N MET A 13 -7.07 -10.46 34.14
CA MET A 13 -6.33 -11.06 33.02
C MET A 13 -7.24 -11.69 31.98
N ASP A 14 -8.36 -12.26 32.42
CA ASP A 14 -9.44 -12.79 31.57
C ASP A 14 -9.96 -11.72 30.59
N TRP A 15 -10.24 -10.52 31.08
CA TRP A 15 -10.67 -9.41 30.23
C TRP A 15 -9.59 -8.98 29.24
N LEU A 16 -8.32 -8.92 29.68
CA LEU A 16 -7.21 -8.56 28.80
C LEU A 16 -7.03 -9.57 27.66
N VAL A 17 -7.24 -10.86 27.93
CA VAL A 17 -7.19 -11.92 26.91
C VAL A 17 -8.36 -11.80 25.95
N GLU A 18 -9.57 -11.57 26.45
CA GLU A 18 -10.76 -11.38 25.61
C GLU A 18 -10.61 -10.20 24.65
N GLN A 19 -9.92 -9.14 25.10
CA GLN A 19 -9.66 -7.95 24.28
C GLN A 19 -8.36 -8.02 23.48
N ASP A 20 -7.64 -9.15 23.44
CA ASP A 20 -6.33 -9.27 22.78
C ASP A 20 -5.36 -8.13 23.14
N ALA A 21 -5.34 -7.76 24.43
CA ALA A 21 -4.58 -6.63 24.93
C ALA A 21 -3.07 -6.97 25.00
N VAL A 22 -2.23 -6.04 24.53
CA VAL A 22 -0.77 -6.19 24.52
C VAL A 22 -0.14 -5.25 25.55
N ILE A 23 0.57 -5.81 26.53
CA ILE A 23 1.28 -5.06 27.56
C ILE A 23 2.77 -4.95 27.17
N VAL A 24 3.24 -3.73 26.94
CA VAL A 24 4.64 -3.41 26.66
C VAL A 24 5.29 -2.89 27.94
N CYS A 25 5.75 -3.81 28.79
CA CYS A 25 6.31 -3.50 30.11
C CYS A 25 7.47 -2.50 30.06
N GLY A 26 8.39 -2.65 29.10
CA GLY A 26 9.55 -1.76 28.96
C GLY A 26 9.18 -0.30 28.66
N LYS A 27 8.00 -0.07 28.07
CA LYS A 27 7.48 1.27 27.77
C LYS A 27 6.38 1.73 28.75
N LYS A 28 5.95 0.85 29.66
CA LYS A 28 4.78 1.04 30.54
C LYS A 28 3.52 1.42 29.75
N VAL A 29 3.30 0.72 28.63
CA VAL A 29 2.18 0.95 27.73
C VAL A 29 1.32 -0.29 27.65
N VAL A 30 0.00 -0.11 27.61
CA VAL A 30 -0.99 -1.14 27.27
C VAL A 30 -1.67 -0.74 25.97
N HIS A 31 -1.69 -1.64 25.00
CA HIS A 31 -2.45 -1.52 23.76
C HIS A 31 -3.68 -2.40 23.84
N VAL A 32 -4.85 -1.83 23.59
CA VAL A 32 -6.11 -2.58 23.50
C VAL A 32 -6.70 -2.33 22.11
N PRO A 33 -6.81 -3.35 21.24
CA PRO A 33 -7.44 -3.19 19.94
C PRO A 33 -8.92 -2.82 20.11
N TYR A 34 -9.37 -1.87 19.30
CA TYR A 34 -10.75 -1.42 19.27
C TYR A 34 -11.16 -1.05 17.84
N LYS A 35 -11.88 -1.97 17.17
CA LYS A 35 -12.22 -1.87 15.74
C LYS A 35 -10.94 -1.69 14.90
N ASN A 36 -10.86 -0.65 14.07
CA ASN A 36 -9.67 -0.31 13.26
C ASN A 36 -8.68 0.61 13.99
N LYS A 37 -8.83 0.79 15.30
CA LYS A 37 -8.01 1.66 16.13
C LYS A 37 -7.40 0.87 17.28
N THR A 38 -6.41 1.46 17.92
CA THR A 38 -5.78 0.93 19.13
C THR A 38 -5.92 1.96 20.24
N LEU A 39 -6.54 1.59 21.35
CA LEU A 39 -6.48 2.37 22.58
C LEU A 39 -5.10 2.16 23.22
N VAL A 40 -4.37 3.25 23.42
CA VAL A 40 -3.04 3.26 24.02
C VAL A 40 -3.13 3.90 25.39
N VAL A 41 -2.82 3.13 26.43
CA VAL A 41 -2.72 3.62 27.81
C VAL A 41 -1.25 3.62 28.22
N LYS A 42 -0.70 4.80 28.50
CA LYS A 42 0.70 4.98 28.91
C LYS A 42 0.77 5.49 30.34
N GLY A 43 1.53 4.80 31.18
CA GLY A 43 1.86 5.26 32.53
C GLY A 43 3.21 5.96 32.56
N ASP A 44 3.26 7.17 33.09
CA ASP A 44 4.47 7.91 33.37
C ASP A 44 4.66 8.17 34.89
N ARG A 45 5.91 8.18 35.33
CA ARG A 45 6.29 8.53 36.71
C ARG A 45 7.09 9.83 36.67
N GLY A 46 6.40 10.96 36.76
CA GLY A 46 7.02 12.28 36.88
C GLY A 46 7.01 12.75 38.33
N ALA A 47 8.16 13.24 38.84
CA ALA A 47 8.32 14.03 40.07
C ALA A 47 7.29 13.81 41.22
N GLY A 48 7.07 12.56 41.63
CA GLY A 48 6.21 12.21 42.77
C GLY A 48 4.73 11.97 42.47
N SER A 49 4.28 12.02 41.22
CA SER A 49 2.91 11.69 40.81
C SER A 49 2.88 10.63 39.69
N GLN A 50 1.83 9.82 39.70
CA GLN A 50 1.58 8.79 38.70
C GLN A 50 0.60 9.37 37.67
N LEU A 51 1.10 9.67 36.47
CA LEU A 51 0.28 10.23 35.39
C LEU A 51 -0.03 9.12 34.39
N PHE A 52 -1.30 8.93 34.06
CA PHE A 52 -1.72 8.01 33.02
C PHE A 52 -2.33 8.83 31.87
N VAL A 53 -1.86 8.56 30.66
CA VAL A 53 -2.40 9.16 29.43
C VAL A 53 -3.01 8.06 28.60
N ALA A 54 -4.28 8.23 28.23
CA ALA A 54 -4.98 7.34 27.32
C ALA A 54 -5.33 8.10 26.04
N TYR A 55 -5.00 7.54 24.88
CA TYR A 55 -5.36 8.10 23.58
C TYR A 55 -5.66 7.00 22.58
N VAL A 56 -6.39 7.34 21.52
CA VAL A 56 -6.74 6.41 20.44
C VAL A 56 -5.82 6.67 19.26
N ALA A 57 -5.06 5.66 18.86
CA ALA A 57 -4.25 5.68 17.65
C ALA A 57 -4.94 4.90 16.53
N GLU A 58 -4.97 5.45 15.32
CA GLU A 58 -5.34 4.65 14.15
C GLU A 58 -4.21 3.68 13.85
N LYS A 59 -4.56 2.43 13.52
CA LYS A 59 -3.54 1.49 13.05
C LYS A 59 -3.17 1.95 11.66
N GLU A 60 -1.90 2.28 11.42
CA GLU A 60 -1.45 2.59 10.06
C GLU A 60 -1.88 1.43 9.16
N PRO A 61 -2.56 1.71 8.03
CA PRO A 61 -2.90 0.65 7.11
C PRO A 61 -1.57 0.01 6.71
N GLN A 62 -1.45 -1.31 6.86
CA GLN A 62 -0.36 -2.01 6.20
C GLN A 62 -0.50 -1.69 4.72
N GLU A 63 0.49 -0.95 4.19
CA GLU A 63 0.61 -0.74 2.76
C GLU A 63 0.71 -2.12 2.12
N LYS A 64 -0.37 -2.52 1.44
CA LYS A 64 -0.35 -3.75 0.65
C LYS A 64 0.59 -3.50 -0.51
N ARG A 65 1.66 -4.26 -0.58
CA ARG A 65 2.60 -4.18 -1.69
C ARG A 65 2.01 -4.95 -2.87
N LEU A 66 2.43 -4.64 -4.10
CA LEU A 66 1.95 -5.38 -5.28
C LEU A 66 2.31 -6.87 -5.18
N GLU A 67 3.40 -7.17 -4.50
CA GLU A 67 3.88 -8.53 -4.22
C GLU A 67 2.97 -9.34 -3.28
N ASP A 68 2.02 -8.69 -2.59
CA ASP A 68 1.01 -9.38 -1.78
C ASP A 68 -0.13 -9.96 -2.64
N VAL A 69 -0.20 -9.58 -3.92
CA VAL A 69 -1.18 -10.12 -4.87
C VAL A 69 -0.74 -11.52 -5.30
N PRO A 70 -1.55 -12.58 -5.08
CA PRO A 70 -1.14 -13.96 -5.34
C PRO A 70 -0.62 -14.20 -6.76
N VAL A 71 -1.29 -13.65 -7.78
CA VAL A 71 -0.86 -13.84 -9.19
C VAL A 71 0.49 -13.19 -9.50
N ILE A 72 0.83 -12.05 -8.88
CA ILE A 72 2.11 -11.39 -9.11
C ILE A 72 3.23 -12.18 -8.43
N ARG A 73 2.98 -12.63 -7.19
CA ARG A 73 3.92 -13.46 -6.43
C ARG A 73 4.20 -14.81 -7.09
N ASP A 74 3.18 -15.44 -7.67
CA ASP A 74 3.31 -16.75 -8.29
C ASP A 74 3.99 -16.67 -9.68
N PHE A 75 4.02 -15.49 -10.31
CA PHE A 75 4.63 -15.25 -11.63
C PHE A 75 5.49 -13.98 -11.70
N PRO A 76 6.58 -13.88 -10.90
CA PRO A 76 7.40 -12.67 -10.83
C PRO A 76 8.11 -12.35 -12.16
N GLU A 77 8.40 -13.37 -12.96
CA GLU A 77 9.05 -13.22 -14.28
C GLU A 77 8.13 -12.62 -15.35
N VAL A 78 6.81 -12.71 -15.18
CA VAL A 78 5.80 -12.18 -16.12
C VAL A 78 5.45 -10.73 -15.81
N PHE A 79 5.67 -10.30 -14.56
CA PHE A 79 5.42 -8.94 -14.09
C PHE A 79 6.71 -8.27 -13.56
N PRO A 80 7.77 -8.15 -14.38
CA PRO A 80 8.96 -7.43 -13.96
C PRO A 80 8.67 -5.93 -13.83
N ASP A 81 9.44 -5.24 -12.98
CA ASP A 81 9.32 -3.79 -12.79
C ASP A 81 9.58 -3.01 -14.10
N ASP A 82 10.41 -3.55 -14.99
CA ASP A 82 10.71 -3.04 -16.32
C ASP A 82 10.52 -4.12 -17.41
N LEU A 83 10.00 -3.74 -18.59
CA LEU A 83 9.78 -4.69 -19.69
C LEU A 83 11.13 -5.22 -20.25
N PRO A 84 11.25 -6.52 -20.55
CA PRO A 84 12.52 -7.15 -20.98
C PRO A 84 12.98 -6.77 -22.41
N GLY A 85 12.46 -5.68 -22.97
CA GLY A 85 12.71 -5.25 -24.35
C GLY A 85 11.81 -5.95 -25.37
N LEU A 86 12.17 -5.82 -26.66
CA LEU A 86 11.45 -6.47 -27.75
C LEU A 86 11.57 -7.99 -27.66
N PRO A 87 10.50 -8.74 -27.98
CA PRO A 87 10.59 -10.19 -28.04
C PRO A 87 11.64 -10.62 -29.09
N PRO A 88 12.33 -11.76 -28.87
CA PRO A 88 13.24 -12.31 -29.87
C PRO A 88 12.58 -12.46 -31.24
N PRO A 89 13.34 -12.38 -32.35
CA PRO A 89 12.81 -12.64 -33.68
C PRO A 89 12.06 -13.97 -33.70
N GLN A 90 10.77 -13.91 -34.03
CA GLN A 90 9.95 -15.11 -34.07
C GLN A 90 10.28 -15.91 -35.35
N GLN A 91 10.29 -17.24 -35.24
CA GLN A 91 10.52 -18.12 -36.40
C GLN A 91 9.37 -18.11 -37.41
N VAL A 92 8.20 -17.58 -37.01
CA VAL A 92 7.02 -17.47 -37.86
C VAL A 92 6.87 -16.03 -38.30
N GLU A 93 6.82 -15.81 -39.61
CA GLU A 93 6.51 -14.52 -40.20
C GLU A 93 4.99 -14.30 -40.17
N PHE A 94 4.54 -13.25 -39.46
CA PHE A 94 3.14 -12.86 -39.49
C PHE A 94 2.83 -12.16 -40.82
N ARG A 95 1.90 -12.74 -41.58
CA ARG A 95 1.41 -12.16 -42.83
C ARG A 95 0.15 -11.35 -42.55
N ILE A 96 0.08 -10.13 -43.07
CA ILE A 96 -1.14 -9.32 -43.05
C ILE A 96 -1.87 -9.59 -44.37
N ASP A 97 -2.90 -10.43 -44.32
CA ASP A 97 -3.73 -10.71 -45.48
C ASP A 97 -4.72 -9.58 -45.70
N LEU A 98 -4.63 -8.91 -46.85
CA LEU A 98 -5.55 -7.85 -47.24
C LEU A 98 -6.70 -8.44 -48.04
N VAL A 99 -7.91 -7.91 -47.82
CA VAL A 99 -9.05 -8.20 -48.71
C VAL A 99 -8.70 -7.69 -50.11
N PRO A 100 -8.90 -8.49 -51.19
CA PRO A 100 -8.60 -8.05 -52.56
C PRO A 100 -9.28 -6.72 -52.90
N GLY A 101 -8.52 -5.79 -53.49
CA GLY A 101 -9.01 -4.44 -53.82
C GLY A 101 -8.83 -3.40 -52.70
N THR A 102 -8.28 -3.77 -51.54
CA THR A 102 -7.94 -2.83 -50.47
C THR A 102 -6.78 -1.92 -50.90
N ALA A 103 -6.99 -0.60 -50.89
CA ALA A 103 -5.95 0.40 -51.13
C ALA A 103 -5.26 0.82 -49.81
N PRO A 104 -3.95 1.15 -49.82
CA PRO A 104 -3.28 1.70 -48.66
C PRO A 104 -3.92 3.00 -48.17
N VAL A 105 -4.06 3.15 -46.86
CA VAL A 105 -4.61 4.36 -46.25
C VAL A 105 -3.47 5.28 -45.84
N ALA A 106 -3.39 6.45 -46.46
CA ALA A 106 -2.51 7.54 -46.03
C ALA A 106 -3.35 8.61 -45.31
N ARG A 107 -2.95 8.99 -44.09
CA ARG A 107 -3.57 10.06 -43.31
C ARG A 107 -2.48 11.01 -42.82
N ALA A 108 -2.81 12.30 -42.73
CA ALA A 108 -1.91 13.27 -42.13
C ALA A 108 -1.72 12.96 -40.63
N PRO A 109 -0.50 13.14 -40.08
CA PRO A 109 -0.28 13.04 -38.64
C PRO A 109 -1.16 14.01 -37.86
N TYR A 110 -1.57 13.61 -36.66
CA TYR A 110 -2.27 14.50 -35.74
C TYR A 110 -1.34 15.61 -35.24
N GLN A 111 -1.92 16.77 -34.93
CA GLN A 111 -1.19 17.84 -34.27
C GLN A 111 -0.99 17.51 -32.79
N LEU A 112 0.25 17.52 -32.34
CA LEU A 112 0.64 17.27 -30.95
C LEU A 112 1.25 18.53 -30.34
N ALA A 113 1.02 18.76 -29.05
CA ALA A 113 1.69 19.84 -28.34
C ALA A 113 3.21 19.57 -28.25
N PRO A 114 4.06 20.60 -28.05
CA PRO A 114 5.52 20.41 -27.95
C PRO A 114 5.96 19.40 -26.88
N SER A 115 5.24 19.29 -25.76
CA SER A 115 5.50 18.31 -24.70
C SER A 115 5.21 16.88 -25.13
N GLU A 116 4.11 16.66 -25.85
CA GLU A 116 3.71 15.35 -26.37
C GLU A 116 4.67 14.88 -27.47
N MET A 117 5.07 15.79 -28.37
CA MET A 117 6.09 15.52 -29.38
C MET A 117 7.43 15.11 -28.75
N LYS A 118 7.82 15.77 -27.65
CA LYS A 118 9.04 15.44 -26.93
C LYS A 118 8.98 14.04 -26.30
N GLU A 119 7.85 13.69 -25.70
CA GLU A 119 7.65 12.36 -25.11
C GLU A 119 7.60 11.27 -26.18
N LEU A 120 6.88 11.51 -27.29
CA LEU A 120 6.84 10.58 -28.42
C LEU A 120 8.24 10.34 -28.99
N ALA A 121 9.03 11.41 -29.17
CA ALA A 121 10.40 11.29 -29.64
C ALA A 121 11.33 10.56 -28.65
N LYS A 122 11.02 10.59 -27.35
CA LYS A 122 11.73 9.80 -26.34
C LYS A 122 11.37 8.32 -26.48
N GLN A 123 10.08 7.99 -26.55
CA GLN A 123 9.60 6.61 -26.71
C GLN A 123 10.11 5.96 -28.00
N LEU A 124 10.15 6.70 -29.11
CA LEU A 124 10.69 6.19 -30.38
C LEU A 124 12.19 5.85 -30.34
N LYS A 125 12.95 6.38 -29.38
CA LYS A 125 14.37 6.02 -29.17
C LYS A 125 14.55 4.79 -28.30
N GLU A 126 13.51 4.41 -27.55
CA GLU A 126 13.50 3.25 -26.66
C GLU A 126 13.04 1.98 -27.39
N LEU A 127 12.46 2.12 -28.59
CA LEU A 127 12.16 1.04 -29.54
C LEU A 127 13.42 0.52 -30.25
#